data_AF-A0A7J9WYP4-F1
#
_entry.id   AF-A0A7J9WYP4-F1
#
_cell.length_a   1.000
_cell.length_b   1.000
_cell.length_c   1.000
_cell.angle_alpha   90.00
_cell.angle_beta   90.00
_cell.angle_gamma   90.00
#
_symmetry.space_group_name_H-M   'P 1'
#
loop_
_entity.id
_entity.type
_entity.pdbx_description
1 polymer ?
#
loop_
_entity_poly.entity_id
_entity_poly.type
_entity_poly.pdbx_seq_one_letter_code
_entity_poly.pdbx_strand_id
1 'polypeptide(L)'
;MPEDAVLITQGTSPTVEGLSIGLASVSGDEARLSIAQPEQQAELITVTAGEIVEVGEYTVEIYEVETDDEGGSVRLRVTPP
;
A
#
# COMPACT_ATOMS: atom_id res chain seq x y z
N MET A 1 14.12 -6.68 -5.47
CA MET A 1 12.84 -5.93 -5.54
C MET A 1 12.39 -5.86 -6.99
N PRO A 2 11.08 -5.87 -7.27
CA PRO A 2 10.55 -5.66 -8.62
C PRO A 2 10.82 -4.22 -9.07
N GLU A 3 10.99 -4.04 -10.38
CA GLU A 3 11.26 -2.74 -11.01
C GLU A 3 10.01 -1.84 -10.99
N ASP A 4 8.82 -2.47 -10.98
CA ASP A 4 7.51 -1.82 -10.98
C ASP A 4 6.93 -1.59 -9.58
N ALA A 5 7.71 -1.81 -8.51
CA ALA A 5 7.27 -1.53 -7.16
C ALA A 5 7.21 -0.02 -6.91
N VAL A 6 6.09 0.46 -6.37
CA VAL A 6 5.84 1.86 -6.04
C VAL A 6 6.07 2.09 -4.56
N LEU A 7 6.76 3.18 -4.23
CA LEU A 7 6.93 3.65 -2.86
C LEU A 7 5.77 4.59 -2.49
N ILE A 8 5.07 4.25 -1.41
CA ILE A 8 4.01 5.05 -0.80
C ILE A 8 4.52 5.58 0.53
N THR A 9 4.58 6.90 0.67
CA THR A 9 5.01 7.56 1.90
C THR A 9 3.80 7.93 2.76
N GLN A 10 3.99 7.92 4.08
CA GLN A 10 2.91 8.18 5.03
C GLN A 10 2.31 9.57 4.80
N GLY A 11 0.98 9.65 4.83
CA GLY A 11 0.22 10.87 4.56
C GLY A 11 0.04 11.19 3.07
N THR A 12 0.57 10.36 2.16
CA THR A 12 0.29 10.45 0.73
C THR A 12 -0.72 9.39 0.30
N SER A 13 -1.37 9.62 -0.84
CA SER A 13 -2.36 8.72 -1.43
C SER A 13 -2.32 8.76 -2.97
N PRO A 14 -1.22 8.32 -3.61
CA PRO A 14 -1.14 8.27 -5.06
C PRO A 14 -2.12 7.24 -5.66
N THR A 15 -2.35 7.37 -6.97
CA THR A 15 -3.08 6.38 -7.76
C THR A 15 -2.09 5.41 -8.41
N VAL A 16 -2.23 4.12 -8.14
CA VAL A 16 -1.41 3.03 -8.70
C VAL A 16 -2.33 2.05 -9.40
N GLU A 17 -2.16 1.87 -10.71
CA GLU A 17 -3.01 0.97 -11.53
C GLU A 17 -4.52 1.20 -11.36
N GLY A 18 -4.94 2.45 -11.10
CA GLY A 18 -6.35 2.82 -10.89
C GLY A 18 -6.84 2.72 -9.45
N LEU A 19 -6.05 2.15 -8.52
CA LEU A 19 -6.33 2.16 -7.08
C LEU A 19 -5.73 3.41 -6.44
N SER A 20 -6.49 4.12 -5.61
CA SER A 20 -5.93 5.13 -4.71
C SER A 20 -5.42 4.41 -3.46
N ILE A 21 -4.10 4.42 -3.25
CA ILE A 21 -3.46 3.74 -2.13
C ILE A 21 -2.76 4.77 -1.28
N GLY A 22 -3.24 4.96 -0.05
CA GLY A 22 -2.62 5.86 0.92
C GLY A 22 -2.04 5.12 2.11
N LEU A 23 -0.92 5.63 2.63
CA LEU A 23 -0.32 5.12 3.86
C LEU A 23 -0.76 5.97 5.05
N ALA A 24 -1.61 5.40 5.90
CA ALA A 24 -2.19 6.10 7.04
C ALA A 24 -1.21 6.18 8.22
N SER A 25 -0.55 5.06 8.54
CA SER A 25 0.44 4.97 9.63
C SER A 25 1.31 3.74 9.47
N VAL A 26 2.54 3.80 9.95
CA VAL A 26 3.39 2.62 10.16
C VAL A 26 3.71 2.50 11.64
N SER A 27 3.73 1.27 12.16
CA SER A 27 4.08 0.97 13.55
C SER A 27 4.88 -0.33 13.61
N GLY A 28 6.20 -0.22 13.80
CA GLY A 28 7.08 -1.38 13.70
C GLY A 28 7.15 -1.87 12.26
N ASP A 29 6.86 -3.15 12.05
CA ASP A 29 6.79 -3.81 10.74
C ASP A 29 5.38 -3.80 10.11
N GLU A 30 4.39 -3.23 10.78
CA GLU A 30 3.02 -3.13 10.29
C GLU A 30 2.74 -1.78 9.65
N ALA A 31 2.17 -1.80 8.44
CA ALA A 31 1.67 -0.63 7.75
C ALA A 31 0.14 -0.65 7.66
N ARG A 32 -0.48 0.49 7.92
CA ARG A 32 -1.92 0.69 7.74
C ARG A 32 -2.17 1.42 6.44
N LEU A 33 -2.70 0.72 5.45
CA LEU A 33 -3.01 1.25 4.13
C LEU A 33 -4.50 1.57 4.02
N SER A 34 -4.82 2.67 3.35
CA SER A 34 -6.16 3.03 2.88
C SER A 34 -6.21 2.78 1.38
N ILE A 35 -7.00 1.82 0.93
CA ILE A 35 -7.10 1.46 -0.49
C ILE A 35 -8.52 1.73 -0.99
N ALA A 36 -8.66 2.56 -2.02
CA ALA A 36 -9.94 2.90 -2.63
C ALA A 36 -9.95 2.59 -4.13
N GLN A 37 -10.99 1.89 -4.57
CA GLN A 37 -11.32 1.76 -5.99
C GLN A 37 -12.15 2.98 -6.44
N PRO A 38 -12.13 3.37 -7.74
CA PRO A 38 -12.83 4.57 -8.23
C PRO A 38 -14.31 4.65 -7.87
N GLU A 39 -14.97 3.50 -7.68
CA GLU A 39 -16.41 3.39 -7.40
C GLU A 39 -16.71 2.76 -6.04
N GLN A 40 -15.70 2.55 -5.19
CA GLN A 40 -15.87 1.94 -3.86
C GLN A 40 -15.30 2.82 -2.76
N GLN A 41 -15.83 2.66 -1.55
CA GLN A 41 -15.28 3.34 -0.37
C GLN A 41 -13.89 2.80 -0.07
N ALA A 42 -13.04 3.66 0.49
CA ALA A 42 -11.72 3.27 0.93
C ALA A 42 -11.82 2.21 2.04
N GLU A 43 -11.07 1.12 1.89
CA GLU A 43 -10.88 0.11 2.92
C GLU A 43 -9.56 0.37 3.64
N LEU A 44 -9.57 0.24 4.97
CA LEU A 44 -8.37 0.32 5.80
C LEU A 44 -7.89 -1.09 6.11
N ILE A 45 -6.73 -1.45 5.58
CA ILE A 45 -6.08 -2.73 5.80
C ILE A 45 -4.76 -2.55 6.57
N THR A 46 -4.41 -3.53 7.38
CA THR A 46 -3.10 -3.62 8.03
C THR A 46 -2.32 -4.71 7.33
N VAL A 47 -1.09 -4.41 6.94
CA VAL A 47 -0.23 -5.32 6.16
C VAL A 47 1.19 -5.33 6.70
N THR A 48 1.91 -6.41 6.40
CA THR A 48 3.33 -6.57 6.71
C THR A 48 4.15 -6.82 5.44
N ALA A 49 5.47 -6.68 5.53
CA ALA A 49 6.35 -7.00 4.40
C ALA A 49 6.28 -8.49 4.03
N GLY A 50 6.12 -8.79 2.74
CA GLY A 50 5.90 -10.13 2.20
C GLY A 50 4.44 -10.54 2.09
N GLU A 51 3.51 -9.71 2.58
CA GLU A 51 2.07 -9.99 2.50
C GLU A 51 1.51 -9.70 1.11
N ILE A 52 0.47 -10.46 0.74
CA ILE A 52 -0.29 -10.29 -0.50
C ILE A 52 -1.75 -10.13 -0.12
N VAL A 53 -2.37 -9.03 -0.58
CA VAL A 53 -3.76 -8.68 -0.28
C VAL A 53 -4.56 -8.57 -1.56
N GLU A 54 -5.75 -9.16 -1.58
CA GLU A 54 -6.70 -9.05 -2.67
C GLU A 54 -7.66 -7.89 -2.38
N VAL A 55 -7.76 -6.93 -3.31
CA VAL A 55 -8.67 -5.78 -3.22
C VAL A 55 -9.58 -5.77 -4.44
N GLY A 56 -10.79 -6.31 -4.29
CA GLY A 56 -11.64 -6.59 -5.45
C GLY A 56 -10.97 -7.62 -6.35
N GLU A 57 -10.71 -7.25 -7.60
CA GLU A 57 -9.99 -8.10 -8.57
C GLU A 57 -8.49 -7.77 -8.68
N TYR A 58 -8.00 -6.80 -7.90
CA TYR A 58 -6.60 -6.41 -7.88
C TYR A 58 -5.83 -7.21 -6.83
N THR A 59 -4.57 -7.52 -7.14
CA THR A 59 -3.62 -8.09 -6.17
C THR A 59 -2.61 -7.05 -5.75
N VAL A 60 -2.47 -6.81 -4.46
CA VAL A 60 -1.50 -5.88 -3.87
C VAL A 60 -0.44 -6.66 -3.11
N GLU A 61 0.80 -6.62 -3.57
CA GLU A 61 1.94 -7.30 -2.93
C GLU A 61 2.79 -6.28 -2.19
N ILE A 62 3.04 -6.53 -0.90
CA ILE A 62 3.84 -5.68 -0.03
C ILE A 62 5.25 -6.23 0.03
N TYR A 63 6.24 -5.45 -0.40
CA TYR A 63 7.63 -5.89 -0.41
C TYR A 63 8.40 -5.44 0.83
N GLU A 64 8.10 -4.23 1.32
CA GLU A 64 8.88 -3.59 2.36
C GLU A 64 8.02 -2.58 3.11
N VAL A 65 8.21 -2.52 4.41
CA VAL A 65 7.61 -1.57 5.33
C VAL A 65 8.76 -0.96 6.12
N GLU A 66 8.94 0.35 6.01
CA GLU A 66 10.01 1.09 6.68
C GLU A 66 9.41 2.17 7.59
N THR A 67 10.09 2.44 8.69
CA THR A 67 9.81 3.57 9.58
C THR A 67 11.14 4.24 9.91
N ASP A 68 11.21 5.54 9.67
CA ASP A 68 12.33 6.41 9.98
C ASP A 68 11.86 7.65 10.77
N ASP A 69 12.79 8.54 11.10
CA ASP A 69 12.51 9.79 11.84
C ASP A 69 11.63 10.78 11.06
N GLU A 70 11.51 10.65 9.73
CA GLU A 70 10.68 11.49 8.85
C GLU A 70 9.29 10.89 8.62
N GLY A 71 9.11 9.58 8.85
CA GLY A 71 7.81 8.90 8.86
C GLY A 71 7.88 7.44 8.43
N GLY A 72 6.70 6.89 8.09
CA GLY A 72 6.58 5.54 7.54
C GLY A 72 6.57 5.53 6.01
N SER A 73 7.07 4.46 5.40
CA SER A 73 6.91 4.20 3.97
C SER A 73 6.68 2.72 3.67
N VAL A 74 6.02 2.44 2.54
CA VAL A 74 5.72 1.09 2.08
C VAL A 74 6.08 0.97 0.60
N ARG A 75 6.80 -0.09 0.23
CA ARG A 75 6.94 -0.48 -1.18
C ARG A 75 5.98 -1.60 -1.52
N LEU A 76 5.18 -1.39 -2.56
CA LEU A 76 4.18 -2.35 -3.01
C LEU A 76 4.09 -2.42 -4.53
N ARG A 77 3.52 -3.51 -5.04
CA ARG A 77 3.11 -3.65 -6.44
C ARG A 77 1.61 -3.91 -6.48
N VAL A 78 0.93 -3.25 -7.42
CA VAL A 78 -0.47 -3.55 -7.74
C VAL A 78 -0.48 -4.31 -9.06
N THR A 79 -1.18 -5.44 -9.08
CA THR A 79 -1.49 -6.19 -10.29
C THR A 79 -2.98 -6.03 -10.58
N PRO A 80 -3.36 -5.43 -11.73
CA PRO A 80 -4.77 -5.35 -12.14
C PRO A 80 -5.33 -6.75 -12.48
N PRO A 81 -6.67 -6.88 -12.57
CA PRO A 81 -7.34 -8.10 -13.05
C PRO A 81 -6.86 -8.62 -14.41
#